data_AF-A0A6L9J2G7-F1
#
_entry.id   AF-A0A6L9J2G7-F1
#
_cell.length_a   1.000
_cell.length_b   1.000
_cell.length_c   1.000
_cell.angle_alpha   90.00
_cell.angle_beta   90.00
_cell.angle_gamma   90.00
#
_symmetry.space_group_name_H-M   'P 1'
#
loop_
_entity.id
_entity.type
_entity.pdbx_description
1 polymer ?
#
loop_
_entity_poly.entity_id
_entity_poly.type
_entity_poly.pdbx_seq_one_letter_code
_entity_poly.pdbx_strand_id
1 'polypeptide(L)'
;MMRRRVTFTVSGLGVLLALLLGACNFAVKEAEDPTAMPQPAISPVPAATAIPTPEAVMVVDTPTPPLPEVSYTPSRTPSPSPSLTPSHTPTRTPSPTLTPLPSDTPTPAATPATVTPLIADQFEEVSVDSTIRYGLDRSWFAILSVNERTDTANLNTPEPGSQTETLYLVNPASEQRVQIIEFPSSTNNQVYWAPDGSKLLYYLDPALLEDGTRVGGLYLLNLNLGFKLRLYEADTLNPRGIPNLEPIWSPDSSRVAVVMETGYHTDIFVISGDEIEPINVTADDHSFNLWPAWSPDGTRLAYVSDRADCPSWVPGEPESCSALDAEPPTSGRLYVLDLETGVSRQVSEIEVDAPPSWISNSEIVVTTGLSAFPPVTSHIWLANIESGIMRDVTAGTGSLNLGAAWAPNGGQVVYHQATEPASIVLRQASGTEVSSLEEYPFRRYGFAADWSTDGEWVAFAGTDNICPYGLIVARSNLEVFWYEPYSTINACDPSYSPDGSFLAFAGIQVRSGVADGRLDLYVAQPNGAVQTNLTNTLRGEIRLLGWVGPG
;
A
#
# COMPACT_ATOMS: atom_id res chain seq x y z
N MET A 1 -64.81 16.03 10.21
CA MET A 1 -65.19 16.90 9.08
C MET A 1 -64.26 16.60 7.91
N MET A 2 -64.84 16.32 6.71
CA MET A 2 -64.28 16.22 5.33
C MET A 2 -62.84 15.69 5.14
N ARG A 3 -62.50 14.52 4.55
CA ARG A 3 -62.95 13.73 3.37
C ARG A 3 -62.79 14.39 1.98
N ARG A 4 -61.83 13.87 1.20
CA ARG A 4 -61.93 13.43 -0.23
C ARG A 4 -61.00 12.20 -0.33
N ARG A 5 -61.40 10.94 -0.55
CA ARG A 5 -62.31 10.26 -1.50
C ARG A 5 -61.96 10.51 -2.96
N VAL A 6 -61.24 9.55 -3.54
CA VAL A 6 -61.45 9.07 -4.91
C VAL A 6 -61.85 7.59 -4.79
N THR A 7 -62.81 7.16 -5.60
CA THR A 7 -63.46 5.84 -5.55
C THR A 7 -63.74 5.39 -6.99
N PHE A 8 -63.85 4.07 -7.15
CA PHE A 8 -64.40 3.28 -8.29
C PHE A 8 -63.39 2.93 -9.40
N THR A 9 -63.36 1.70 -9.95
CA THR A 9 -64.35 0.60 -9.96
C THR A 9 -63.65 -0.74 -10.27
N VAL A 10 -64.23 -1.83 -9.76
CA VAL A 10 -63.93 -3.23 -10.10
C VAL A 10 -64.88 -3.73 -11.19
N SER A 11 -64.35 -4.49 -12.15
CA SER A 11 -65.03 -5.54 -12.93
C SER A 11 -63.91 -6.40 -13.53
N GLY A 12 -63.79 -7.73 -13.36
CA GLY A 12 -64.79 -8.75 -13.06
C GLY A 12 -64.99 -9.63 -14.31
N LEU A 13 -64.87 -10.96 -14.12
CA LEU A 13 -64.92 -12.10 -15.06
C LEU A 13 -63.55 -12.48 -15.68
N GLY A 14 -63.00 -13.69 -15.52
CA GLY A 14 -63.48 -14.92 -14.89
C GLY A 14 -63.16 -16.15 -15.76
N VAL A 15 -62.80 -17.27 -15.10
CA VAL A 15 -63.21 -18.67 -15.43
C VAL A 15 -62.38 -19.33 -16.55
N LEU A 16 -61.80 -20.55 -16.47
CA LEU A 16 -61.93 -21.73 -15.58
C LEU A 16 -60.84 -22.80 -15.94
N LEU A 17 -60.48 -23.66 -14.96
CA LEU A 17 -60.27 -25.14 -15.00
C LEU A 17 -59.31 -25.80 -16.05
N ALA A 18 -58.65 -26.95 -15.83
CA ALA A 18 -58.67 -27.98 -14.79
C ALA A 18 -57.43 -28.89 -14.87
N LEU A 19 -57.01 -29.40 -13.70
CA LEU A 19 -56.63 -30.79 -13.36
C LEU A 19 -56.09 -31.76 -14.42
N LEU A 20 -54.97 -32.43 -14.06
CA LEU A 20 -54.88 -33.90 -14.09
C LEU A 20 -53.83 -34.41 -13.08
N LEU A 21 -54.31 -35.23 -12.14
CA LEU A 21 -53.58 -36.10 -11.20
C LEU A 21 -53.58 -37.53 -11.77
N GLY A 22 -52.55 -38.33 -11.42
CA GLY A 22 -52.51 -39.78 -11.59
C GLY A 22 -51.09 -40.26 -11.97
N ALA A 23 -50.18 -40.48 -11.01
CA ALA A 23 -50.01 -41.69 -10.19
C ALA A 23 -49.43 -42.90 -10.94
N CYS A 24 -48.23 -43.34 -10.52
CA CYS A 24 -47.94 -44.77 -10.37
C CYS A 24 -46.81 -45.00 -9.35
N ASN A 25 -47.17 -45.68 -8.25
CA ASN A 25 -46.30 -46.27 -7.23
C ASN A 25 -45.45 -47.41 -7.80
N PHE A 26 -44.31 -47.68 -7.17
CA PHE A 26 -43.93 -49.05 -6.77
C PHE A 26 -43.07 -49.03 -5.52
N ALA A 27 -43.14 -50.14 -4.79
CA ALA A 27 -43.09 -50.21 -3.34
C ALA A 27 -41.73 -50.58 -2.74
N VAL A 28 -41.64 -50.21 -1.46
CA VAL A 28 -40.77 -50.60 -0.35
C VAL A 28 -40.38 -52.09 -0.33
N LYS A 29 -39.13 -52.36 0.06
CA LYS A 29 -38.81 -53.49 0.96
C LYS A 29 -37.60 -53.17 1.84
N GLU A 30 -37.83 -53.14 3.15
CA GLU A 30 -36.83 -53.23 4.22
C GLU A 30 -36.13 -54.60 4.21
N ALA A 31 -34.85 -54.65 4.61
CA ALA A 31 -34.32 -55.61 5.61
C ALA A 31 -32.80 -55.41 5.84
N GLU A 32 -32.48 -55.13 7.11
CA GLU A 32 -31.43 -55.75 7.93
C GLU A 32 -29.93 -55.67 7.54
N ASP A 33 -29.20 -54.91 8.34
CA ASP A 33 -27.80 -55.14 8.75
C ASP A 33 -27.78 -56.32 9.76
N PRO A 34 -26.81 -57.27 9.75
CA PRO A 34 -25.55 -57.02 10.45
C PRO A 34 -24.30 -57.78 9.93
N THR A 35 -23.14 -57.31 10.39
CA THR A 35 -21.88 -58.04 10.67
C THR A 35 -20.73 -58.08 9.64
N ALA A 36 -19.56 -57.77 10.20
CA ALA A 36 -18.19 -58.19 9.84
C ALA A 36 -17.43 -57.40 8.74
N MET A 37 -16.85 -56.26 9.15
CA MET A 37 -15.58 -55.79 8.59
C MET A 37 -14.40 -56.59 9.19
N PRO A 38 -13.45 -57.10 8.39
CA PRO A 38 -12.21 -57.67 8.90
C PRO A 38 -11.17 -56.57 9.20
N GLN A 39 -10.66 -56.56 10.45
CA GLN A 39 -9.45 -55.84 10.84
C GLN A 39 -8.21 -56.40 10.13
N PRO A 40 -7.23 -55.56 9.74
CA PRO A 40 -5.84 -55.97 9.63
C PRO A 40 -5.12 -55.78 10.97
N ALA A 41 -4.39 -56.81 11.35
CA ALA A 41 -3.80 -57.02 12.66
C ALA A 41 -2.60 -56.12 13.00
N ILE A 42 -2.47 -55.89 14.31
CA ILE A 42 -1.34 -55.30 15.03
C ILE A 42 -0.19 -56.33 15.11
N SER A 43 1.06 -55.88 14.94
CA SER A 43 2.26 -56.54 15.47
C SER A 43 3.48 -55.59 15.45
N PRO A 44 4.51 -55.84 16.29
CA PRO A 44 4.76 -54.96 17.44
C PRO A 44 6.04 -54.11 17.39
N VAL A 45 6.08 -53.17 18.32
CA VAL A 45 7.19 -52.34 18.80
C VAL A 45 8.47 -53.16 19.06
N PRO A 46 9.65 -52.66 18.62
CA PRO A 46 10.91 -52.90 19.31
C PRO A 46 11.36 -51.68 20.12
N ALA A 47 11.96 -52.00 21.26
CA ALA A 47 12.42 -51.11 22.31
C ALA A 47 13.66 -50.28 21.95
N ALA A 48 13.86 -49.24 22.77
CA ALA A 48 14.98 -48.31 22.76
C ALA A 48 16.36 -49.00 22.81
N THR A 49 17.29 -48.47 22.00
CA THR A 49 18.73 -48.66 22.21
C THR A 49 19.49 -47.36 21.91
N ALA A 50 20.54 -47.17 22.69
CA ALA A 50 21.22 -45.93 23.02
C ALA A 50 22.04 -45.26 21.90
N ILE A 51 22.24 -43.95 22.11
CA ILE A 51 23.12 -43.02 21.43
C ILE A 51 24.58 -43.53 21.43
N PRO A 52 25.27 -43.60 20.28
CA PRO A 52 26.72 -43.62 20.25
C PRO A 52 27.28 -42.19 20.15
N THR A 53 28.16 -41.86 21.10
CA THR A 53 29.10 -40.73 21.11
C THR A 53 29.94 -40.67 19.82
N PRO A 54 30.27 -39.48 19.28
CA PRO A 54 31.25 -39.37 18.21
C PRO A 54 32.67 -39.59 18.75
N GLU A 55 33.35 -40.62 18.24
CA GLU A 55 34.79 -40.83 18.43
C GLU A 55 35.60 -39.81 17.63
N ALA A 56 36.72 -39.39 18.25
CA ALA A 56 37.67 -38.44 17.72
C ALA A 56 38.33 -38.93 16.42
N VAL A 57 38.30 -38.09 15.38
CA VAL A 57 39.13 -38.29 14.18
C VAL A 57 40.41 -37.49 14.35
N MET A 58 41.53 -38.21 14.34
CA MET A 58 42.89 -37.68 14.42
C MET A 58 43.21 -36.82 13.19
N VAL A 59 43.79 -35.65 13.47
CA VAL A 59 44.44 -34.78 12.49
C VAL A 59 45.72 -35.47 12.00
N VAL A 60 45.81 -35.70 10.69
CA VAL A 60 47.06 -36.07 10.02
C VAL A 60 47.44 -34.91 9.11
N ASP A 61 48.52 -34.21 9.47
CA ASP A 61 49.17 -33.20 8.65
C ASP A 61 49.78 -33.84 7.39
N THR A 62 49.39 -33.34 6.22
CA THR A 62 50.12 -33.56 4.97
C THR A 62 50.47 -32.22 4.31
N PRO A 63 51.75 -32.00 3.93
CA PRO A 63 52.23 -30.69 3.50
C PRO A 63 51.78 -30.31 2.08
N THR A 64 51.41 -29.04 1.93
CA THR A 64 51.00 -28.37 0.69
C THR A 64 52.16 -28.25 -0.32
N PRO A 65 51.97 -28.61 -1.62
CA PRO A 65 52.97 -28.36 -2.66
C PRO A 65 52.97 -26.89 -3.13
N PRO A 66 54.13 -26.34 -3.56
CA PRO A 66 54.26 -24.93 -3.93
C PRO A 66 53.63 -24.59 -5.30
N LEU A 67 53.12 -23.36 -5.40
CA LEU A 67 52.53 -22.75 -6.60
C LEU A 67 53.59 -22.49 -7.70
N PRO A 68 53.25 -22.62 -9.00
CA PRO A 68 54.17 -22.34 -10.10
C PRO A 68 54.33 -20.84 -10.39
N GLU A 69 55.57 -20.42 -10.61
CA GLU A 69 55.99 -19.06 -11.02
C GLU A 69 55.52 -18.72 -12.45
N VAL A 70 54.99 -17.50 -12.63
CA VAL A 70 54.73 -16.91 -13.95
C VAL A 70 55.80 -15.87 -14.25
N SER A 71 56.56 -16.14 -15.32
CA SER A 71 57.61 -15.28 -15.88
C SER A 71 57.00 -14.16 -16.74
N TYR A 72 57.41 -12.91 -16.50
CA TYR A 72 57.14 -11.78 -17.38
C TYR A 72 58.44 -11.20 -17.93
N THR A 73 58.57 -11.22 -19.25
CA THR A 73 59.63 -10.62 -20.05
C THR A 73 59.51 -9.08 -20.04
N PRO A 74 60.62 -8.31 -19.95
CA PRO A 74 60.56 -6.85 -19.84
C PRO A 74 60.37 -6.16 -21.20
N SER A 75 59.47 -5.17 -21.27
CA SER A 75 59.33 -4.28 -22.44
C SER A 75 59.63 -2.82 -22.07
N ARG A 76 60.73 -2.36 -22.69
CA ARG A 76 61.29 -1.01 -22.92
C ARG A 76 60.76 0.23 -22.18
N THR A 77 61.66 0.80 -21.41
CA THR A 77 61.75 2.20 -20.92
C THR A 77 61.91 3.22 -22.07
N PRO A 78 61.25 4.39 -22.03
CA PRO A 78 61.68 5.59 -22.74
C PRO A 78 62.58 6.49 -21.86
N SER A 79 63.66 6.99 -22.47
CA SER A 79 64.70 7.91 -21.95
C SER A 79 64.28 9.40 -22.07
N PRO A 80 64.84 10.37 -21.29
CA PRO A 80 64.28 11.71 -21.13
C PRO A 80 64.93 12.83 -21.97
N SER A 81 64.17 13.92 -22.20
CA SER A 81 64.56 15.37 -22.30
C SER A 81 63.80 16.13 -23.40
N PRO A 82 63.63 17.48 -23.37
CA PRO A 82 64.07 18.48 -22.40
C PRO A 82 62.93 19.36 -21.80
N SER A 83 63.30 20.04 -20.71
CA SER A 83 62.52 21.03 -19.95
C SER A 83 62.32 22.34 -20.70
N LEU A 84 61.08 22.83 -20.76
CA LEU A 84 60.76 24.24 -20.99
C LEU A 84 60.24 24.82 -19.66
N THR A 85 60.93 25.83 -19.16
CA THR A 85 60.58 26.56 -17.94
C THR A 85 59.67 27.74 -18.30
N PRO A 86 58.42 27.83 -17.82
CA PRO A 86 57.68 29.07 -17.76
C PRO A 86 57.90 29.75 -16.41
N SER A 87 58.17 31.05 -16.48
CA SER A 87 58.38 31.97 -15.37
C SER A 87 57.22 31.97 -14.37
N HIS A 88 57.56 32.01 -13.08
CA HIS A 88 56.63 32.14 -11.95
C HIS A 88 55.80 33.44 -12.05
N THR A 89 54.48 33.29 -12.09
CA THR A 89 53.53 34.31 -11.59
C THR A 89 52.75 33.64 -10.46
N PRO A 90 52.70 34.22 -9.24
CA PRO A 90 52.08 33.55 -8.10
C PRO A 90 50.57 33.56 -8.28
N THR A 91 50.00 32.41 -8.63
CA THR A 91 48.55 32.17 -8.53
C THR A 91 48.31 31.41 -7.24
N ARG A 92 47.43 31.95 -6.38
CA ARG A 92 47.08 31.40 -5.06
C ARG A 92 46.74 29.91 -5.16
N THR A 93 47.40 29.09 -4.36
CA THR A 93 46.98 27.72 -4.05
C THR A 93 45.65 27.77 -3.30
N PRO A 94 44.55 27.20 -3.81
CA PRO A 94 43.40 26.93 -2.96
C PRO A 94 43.77 25.80 -1.98
N SER A 95 43.53 26.03 -0.69
CA SER A 95 43.61 25.00 0.35
C SER A 95 42.81 23.76 -0.05
N PRO A 96 43.20 22.54 0.40
CA PRO A 96 42.37 21.36 0.18
C PRO A 96 40.97 21.61 0.74
N THR A 97 39.98 21.59 -0.14
CA THR A 97 38.57 21.61 0.25
C THR A 97 38.29 20.24 0.86
N LEU A 98 37.98 20.23 2.16
CA LEU A 98 37.45 19.05 2.82
C LEU A 98 36.19 18.64 2.04
N THR A 99 36.20 17.47 1.42
CA THR A 99 35.00 16.85 0.89
C THR A 99 34.09 16.52 2.09
N PRO A 100 32.90 17.13 2.23
CA PRO A 100 31.96 16.65 3.24
C PRO A 100 31.50 15.25 2.85
N LEU A 101 31.55 14.34 3.81
CA LEU A 101 30.91 13.04 3.77
C LEU A 101 29.39 13.27 3.62
N PRO A 102 28.64 12.55 2.76
CA PRO A 102 27.19 12.63 2.81
C PRO A 102 26.73 11.74 3.95
N SER A 103 26.44 12.32 5.11
CA SER A 103 25.59 11.70 6.13
C SER A 103 25.22 12.74 7.18
N ASP A 104 24.60 13.84 6.77
CA ASP A 104 23.69 14.52 7.68
C ASP A 104 22.37 13.75 7.61
N THR A 105 22.29 12.65 8.37
CA THR A 105 20.99 12.27 8.92
C THR A 105 20.50 13.51 9.65
N PRO A 106 19.30 14.05 9.34
CA PRO A 106 18.82 15.26 9.99
C PRO A 106 18.87 15.01 11.50
N THR A 107 19.76 15.71 12.20
CA THR A 107 19.74 15.68 13.66
C THR A 107 18.42 16.32 14.06
N PRO A 108 17.53 15.62 14.80
CA PRO A 108 16.26 16.20 15.22
C PRO A 108 16.56 17.51 15.96
N ALA A 109 16.09 18.62 15.40
CA ALA A 109 16.39 19.93 15.96
C ALA A 109 15.69 20.05 17.33
N ALA A 110 16.45 20.46 18.34
CA ALA A 110 15.92 20.95 19.64
C ALA A 110 15.24 22.33 19.52
N THR A 111 15.01 22.80 18.29
CA THR A 111 14.27 24.01 17.97
C THR A 111 12.82 23.61 17.70
N PRO A 112 11.83 24.27 18.33
CA PRO A 112 10.44 23.97 18.07
C PRO A 112 10.10 24.31 16.62
N ALA A 113 9.50 23.37 15.90
CA ALA A 113 8.88 23.60 14.61
C ALA A 113 7.70 24.56 14.77
N THR A 114 7.54 25.45 13.79
CA THR A 114 6.36 26.32 13.74
C THR A 114 5.27 25.56 13.02
N VAL A 115 4.04 25.58 13.55
CA VAL A 115 2.89 24.98 12.85
C VAL A 115 2.73 25.68 11.49
N THR A 116 2.78 24.91 10.42
CA THR A 116 2.56 25.44 9.07
C THR A 116 1.13 25.95 8.94
N PRO A 117 0.90 27.25 8.66
CA PRO A 117 -0.45 27.76 8.49
C PRO A 117 -1.06 27.27 7.17
N LEU A 118 -2.39 27.07 7.16
CA LEU A 118 -3.13 26.97 5.92
C LEU A 118 -3.12 28.34 5.22
N ILE A 119 -2.67 28.39 3.97
CA ILE A 119 -2.53 29.63 3.21
C ILE A 119 -3.64 29.74 2.16
N ALA A 120 -4.12 28.60 1.63
CA ALA A 120 -5.15 28.54 0.60
C ALA A 120 -4.86 29.52 -0.58
N ASP A 121 -3.60 29.54 -1.04
CA ASP A 121 -3.15 30.41 -2.13
C ASP A 121 -3.03 29.65 -3.46
N GLN A 122 -2.46 30.30 -4.48
CA GLN A 122 -2.26 29.72 -5.81
C GLN A 122 -3.54 29.14 -6.43
N PHE A 123 -4.66 29.81 -6.20
CA PHE A 123 -5.94 29.45 -6.80
C PHE A 123 -5.88 29.63 -8.32
N GLU A 124 -6.30 28.59 -9.04
CA GLU A 124 -6.37 28.59 -10.50
C GLU A 124 -7.60 27.81 -10.96
N GLU A 125 -8.30 28.33 -11.97
CA GLU A 125 -9.37 27.57 -12.64
C GLU A 125 -8.77 26.47 -13.52
N VAL A 126 -9.34 25.27 -13.44
CA VAL A 126 -8.91 24.10 -14.20
C VAL A 126 -10.06 23.66 -15.10
N SER A 127 -9.78 23.57 -16.41
CA SER A 127 -10.75 23.06 -17.38
C SER A 127 -10.84 21.54 -17.28
N VAL A 128 -11.91 21.05 -16.66
CA VAL A 128 -12.17 19.61 -16.51
C VAL A 128 -13.09 19.12 -17.63
N ASP A 129 -12.70 18.04 -18.32
CA ASP A 129 -13.50 17.42 -19.37
C ASP A 129 -14.88 16.99 -18.86
N SER A 130 -15.93 17.26 -19.65
CA SER A 130 -17.31 16.91 -19.28
C SER A 130 -17.54 15.41 -19.04
N THR A 131 -16.74 14.55 -19.67
CA THR A 131 -16.76 13.10 -19.48
C THR A 131 -16.41 12.73 -18.04
N ILE A 132 -15.48 13.46 -17.43
CA ILE A 132 -15.11 13.27 -16.03
C ILE A 132 -16.12 13.99 -15.13
N ARG A 133 -16.40 15.26 -15.41
CA ARG A 133 -17.30 16.08 -14.60
C ARG A 133 -18.68 15.46 -14.36
N TYR A 134 -19.19 14.69 -15.32
CA TYR A 134 -20.49 14.01 -15.23
C TYR A 134 -20.39 12.48 -15.25
N GLY A 135 -19.19 11.91 -15.26
CA GLY A 135 -18.96 10.47 -15.41
C GLY A 135 -18.20 9.82 -14.26
N LEU A 136 -17.96 10.53 -13.16
CA LEU A 136 -17.44 9.97 -11.90
C LEU A 136 -18.46 9.09 -11.16
N ASP A 137 -19.58 8.73 -11.79
CA ASP A 137 -20.59 7.79 -11.29
C ASP A 137 -20.23 6.31 -11.52
N ARG A 138 -19.05 6.05 -12.09
CA ARG A 138 -18.51 4.72 -12.41
C ARG A 138 -17.05 4.64 -11.97
N SER A 139 -16.51 3.43 -11.90
CA SER A 139 -15.09 3.24 -11.61
C SER A 139 -14.19 3.64 -12.78
N TRP A 140 -13.18 4.44 -12.48
CA TRP A 140 -12.05 4.82 -13.32
C TRP A 140 -10.77 4.34 -12.66
N PHE A 141 -9.71 4.16 -13.45
CA PHE A 141 -8.38 3.91 -12.90
C PHE A 141 -7.49 5.13 -13.11
N ALA A 142 -6.87 5.63 -12.05
CA ALA A 142 -5.96 6.77 -12.11
C ALA A 142 -4.52 6.31 -12.38
N ILE A 143 -3.84 7.00 -13.30
CA ILE A 143 -2.43 6.80 -13.60
C ILE A 143 -1.69 8.13 -13.72
N LEU A 144 -0.40 8.11 -13.38
CA LEU A 144 0.55 9.13 -13.79
C LEU A 144 1.36 8.60 -14.97
N SER A 145 1.47 9.39 -16.03
CA SER A 145 2.51 9.21 -17.04
C SER A 145 3.61 10.23 -16.80
N VAL A 146 4.80 9.75 -16.44
CA VAL A 146 5.97 10.58 -16.15
C VAL A 146 6.86 10.65 -17.39
N ASN A 147 7.28 11.86 -17.76
CA ASN A 147 8.19 12.07 -18.90
C ASN A 147 7.69 11.46 -20.22
N GLU A 148 6.42 11.72 -20.54
CA GLU A 148 5.77 11.21 -21.76
C GLU A 148 6.54 11.63 -23.02
N ARG A 149 6.76 10.69 -23.95
CA ARG A 149 7.49 10.92 -25.19
C ARG A 149 6.54 10.96 -26.38
N THR A 150 5.92 12.11 -26.65
CA THR A 150 4.88 12.24 -27.69
C THR A 150 5.42 12.21 -29.13
N ASP A 151 6.70 12.53 -29.33
CA ASP A 151 7.25 12.80 -30.68
C ASP A 151 8.16 11.68 -31.22
N THR A 152 8.26 10.54 -30.52
CA THR A 152 9.19 9.47 -30.89
C THR A 152 8.50 8.27 -31.55
N ALA A 153 8.90 8.00 -32.80
CA ALA A 153 8.53 6.76 -33.49
C ALA A 153 9.39 5.55 -33.06
N ASN A 154 10.59 5.78 -32.52
CA ASN A 154 11.51 4.73 -32.07
C ASN A 154 11.75 4.84 -30.56
N LEU A 155 11.29 3.82 -29.82
CA LEU A 155 11.35 3.78 -28.35
C LEU A 155 12.77 3.53 -27.80
N ASN A 156 13.69 3.12 -28.67
CA ASN A 156 15.09 2.88 -28.31
C ASN A 156 15.95 4.15 -28.41
N THR A 157 15.39 5.28 -28.86
CA THR A 157 16.12 6.56 -28.85
C THR A 157 16.02 7.18 -27.46
N PRO A 158 17.14 7.37 -26.74
CA PRO A 158 17.11 8.09 -25.47
C PRO A 158 16.76 9.56 -25.73
N GLU A 159 15.69 10.05 -25.12
CA GLU A 159 15.30 11.45 -25.12
C GLU A 159 15.34 11.98 -23.68
N PRO A 160 15.69 13.27 -23.48
CA PRO A 160 15.50 13.90 -22.18
C PRO A 160 14.00 13.86 -21.82
N GLY A 161 13.69 13.54 -20.57
CA GLY A 161 12.32 13.57 -20.08
C GLY A 161 11.71 14.97 -20.21
N SER A 162 10.40 15.05 -20.41
CA SER A 162 9.67 16.31 -20.50
C SER A 162 9.75 17.15 -19.22
N GLN A 163 10.22 16.56 -18.11
CA GLN A 163 10.17 17.14 -16.75
C GLN A 163 8.74 17.44 -16.32
N THR A 164 7.77 16.74 -16.92
CA THR A 164 6.36 16.82 -16.59
C THR A 164 5.80 15.44 -16.24
N GLU A 165 4.76 15.46 -15.43
CA GLU A 165 3.91 14.32 -15.11
C GLU A 165 2.49 14.69 -15.51
N THR A 166 1.81 13.78 -16.22
CA THR A 166 0.42 13.97 -16.61
C THR A 166 -0.46 12.98 -15.87
N LEU A 167 -1.48 13.49 -15.19
CA LEU A 167 -2.51 12.70 -14.54
C LEU A 167 -3.60 12.34 -15.55
N TYR A 168 -3.90 11.04 -15.65
CA TYR A 168 -5.00 10.53 -16.46
C TYR A 168 -6.01 9.75 -15.61
N LEU A 169 -7.28 9.81 -16.01
CA LEU A 169 -8.28 8.82 -15.66
C LEU A 169 -8.53 7.90 -16.86
N VAL A 170 -8.49 6.59 -16.61
CA VAL A 170 -8.66 5.54 -17.61
C VAL A 170 -9.97 4.81 -17.37
N ASN A 171 -10.81 4.75 -18.39
CA ASN A 171 -12.04 3.98 -18.35
C ASN A 171 -11.73 2.50 -18.63
N PRO A 172 -11.97 1.57 -17.68
CA PRO A 172 -11.65 0.16 -17.88
C PRO A 172 -12.51 -0.53 -18.94
N ALA A 173 -13.72 -0.02 -19.21
CA ALA A 173 -14.69 -0.63 -20.13
C ALA A 173 -14.53 -0.14 -21.58
N SER A 174 -14.27 1.15 -21.77
CA SER A 174 -14.14 1.76 -23.10
C SER A 174 -12.69 1.98 -23.56
N GLU A 175 -11.72 1.71 -22.68
CA GLU A 175 -10.28 2.00 -22.86
C GLU A 175 -9.99 3.50 -23.07
N GLN A 176 -10.99 4.37 -22.87
CA GLN A 176 -10.84 5.81 -23.01
C GLN A 176 -9.95 6.35 -21.91
N ARG A 177 -8.90 7.09 -22.30
CA ARG A 177 -8.07 7.87 -21.37
C ARG A 177 -8.42 9.34 -21.48
N VAL A 178 -8.60 10.00 -20.33
CA VAL A 178 -8.87 11.43 -20.23
C VAL A 178 -7.76 12.08 -19.41
N GLN A 179 -7.09 13.06 -19.99
CA GLN A 179 -6.10 13.89 -19.30
C GLN A 179 -6.81 14.81 -18.31
N ILE A 180 -6.35 14.84 -17.07
CA ILE A 180 -6.91 15.69 -16.01
C ILE A 180 -6.10 16.97 -15.87
N ILE A 181 -4.79 16.84 -15.69
CA ILE A 181 -3.87 17.95 -15.48
C ILE A 181 -2.44 17.49 -15.76
N GLU A 182 -1.57 18.44 -16.11
CA GLU A 182 -0.11 18.27 -16.16
C GLU A 182 0.54 19.11 -15.06
N PHE A 183 1.54 18.55 -14.40
CA PHE A 183 2.34 19.23 -13.38
C PHE A 183 3.84 18.97 -13.60
N PRO A 184 4.73 19.78 -12.98
CA PRO A 184 6.16 19.50 -12.95
C PRO A 184 6.42 18.11 -12.37
N SER A 185 7.38 17.36 -12.91
CA SER A 185 7.68 15.98 -12.49
C SER A 185 8.34 15.91 -11.11
N SER A 186 7.53 16.11 -10.08
CA SER A 186 7.95 16.31 -8.68
C SER A 186 6.92 15.80 -7.69
N THR A 187 5.89 15.07 -8.14
CA THR A 187 4.86 14.55 -7.23
C THR A 187 5.33 13.32 -6.49
N ASN A 188 6.30 12.56 -7.03
CA ASN A 188 6.82 11.34 -6.41
C ASN A 188 5.71 10.34 -5.99
N ASN A 189 4.62 10.26 -6.75
CA ASN A 189 3.40 9.46 -6.48
C ASN A 189 2.54 9.91 -5.30
N GLN A 190 2.81 11.08 -4.75
CA GLN A 190 2.06 11.64 -3.63
C GLN A 190 0.78 12.33 -4.15
N VAL A 191 -0.14 11.50 -4.65
CA VAL A 191 -1.45 11.87 -5.17
C VAL A 191 -2.53 11.04 -4.45
N TYR A 192 -3.44 11.73 -3.78
CA TYR A 192 -4.40 11.13 -2.84
C TYR A 192 -5.83 11.46 -3.25
N TRP A 193 -6.51 10.51 -3.87
CA TRP A 193 -7.89 10.67 -4.32
C TRP A 193 -8.88 10.65 -3.16
N ALA A 194 -9.87 11.53 -3.22
CA ALA A 194 -11.06 11.40 -2.38
C ALA A 194 -11.85 10.15 -2.80
N PRO A 195 -12.49 9.43 -1.86
CA PRO A 195 -13.27 8.23 -2.17
C PRO A 195 -14.34 8.41 -3.26
N ASP A 196 -14.97 9.59 -3.34
CA ASP A 196 -15.96 9.91 -4.37
C ASP A 196 -15.36 10.25 -5.74
N GLY A 197 -14.03 10.36 -5.84
CA GLY A 197 -13.28 10.74 -7.03
C GLY A 197 -13.44 12.19 -7.48
N SER A 198 -14.20 13.01 -6.77
CA SER A 198 -14.49 14.40 -7.15
C SER A 198 -13.35 15.36 -6.85
N LYS A 199 -12.44 14.95 -5.96
CA LYS A 199 -11.30 15.73 -5.49
C LYS A 199 -10.08 14.83 -5.37
N LEU A 200 -8.92 15.46 -5.40
CA LEU A 200 -7.66 14.82 -5.01
C LEU A 200 -6.74 15.83 -4.35
N LEU A 201 -5.86 15.32 -3.51
CA LEU A 201 -4.70 16.04 -3.04
C LEU A 201 -3.48 15.62 -3.85
N TYR A 202 -2.56 16.53 -4.06
CA TYR A 202 -1.25 16.17 -4.59
C TYR A 202 -0.17 17.04 -3.96
N TYR A 203 1.00 16.47 -3.77
CA TYR A 203 2.16 17.19 -3.27
C TYR A 203 3.10 17.55 -4.43
N LEU A 204 3.75 18.71 -4.31
CA LEU A 204 4.84 19.11 -5.19
C LEU A 204 6.06 19.41 -4.34
N ASP A 205 7.25 18.96 -4.78
CA ASP A 205 8.50 19.40 -4.18
C ASP A 205 8.68 20.92 -4.30
N PRO A 206 9.29 21.59 -3.29
CA PRO A 206 9.64 22.99 -3.39
C PRO A 206 10.50 23.28 -4.62
N ALA A 207 9.98 24.14 -5.50
CA ALA A 207 10.68 24.55 -6.71
C ALA A 207 10.38 26.00 -7.07
N LEU A 208 11.28 26.59 -7.86
CA LEU A 208 11.07 27.89 -8.49
C LEU A 208 10.81 27.65 -9.97
N LEU A 209 9.58 27.91 -10.42
CA LEU A 209 9.22 27.84 -11.83
C LEU A 209 9.94 28.93 -12.65
N GLU A 210 9.98 28.77 -13.97
CA GLU A 210 10.67 29.72 -14.88
C GLU A 210 10.14 31.15 -14.78
N ASP A 211 8.87 31.31 -14.45
CA ASP A 211 8.20 32.60 -14.25
C ASP A 211 8.49 33.25 -12.88
N GLY A 212 9.28 32.58 -12.03
CA GLY A 212 9.62 33.01 -10.69
C GLY A 212 8.59 32.64 -9.62
N THR A 213 7.55 31.87 -9.98
CA THR A 213 6.56 31.35 -9.02
C THR A 213 7.19 30.27 -8.16
N ARG A 214 7.07 30.41 -6.84
CA ARG A 214 7.45 29.35 -5.90
C ARG A 214 6.33 28.33 -5.79
N VAL A 215 6.62 27.09 -6.14
CA VAL A 215 5.74 25.94 -5.86
C VAL A 215 6.32 25.12 -4.72
N GLY A 216 5.57 24.13 -4.25
CA GLY A 216 5.92 23.35 -3.06
C GLY A 216 4.76 23.25 -2.07
N GLY A 217 4.56 22.07 -1.50
CA GLY A 217 3.54 21.80 -0.50
C GLY A 217 2.35 20.98 -1.01
N LEU A 218 1.25 21.01 -0.25
CA LEU A 218 0.06 20.20 -0.53
C LEU A 218 -0.99 21.01 -1.26
N TYR A 219 -1.49 20.47 -2.37
CA TYR A 219 -2.50 21.10 -3.21
C TYR A 219 -3.80 20.30 -3.19
N LEU A 220 -4.91 20.99 -3.38
CA LEU A 220 -6.23 20.43 -3.63
C LEU A 220 -6.61 20.71 -5.08
N LEU A 221 -7.06 19.68 -5.81
CA LEU A 221 -7.73 19.80 -7.10
C LEU A 221 -9.16 19.29 -6.97
N ASN A 222 -10.13 20.14 -7.29
CA ASN A 222 -11.54 19.83 -7.29
C ASN A 222 -12.06 19.73 -8.73
N LEU A 223 -12.44 18.52 -9.14
CA LEU A 223 -12.86 18.22 -10.52
C LEU A 223 -14.29 18.69 -10.82
N ASN A 224 -15.17 18.70 -9.81
CA ASN A 224 -16.56 19.13 -9.98
C ASN A 224 -16.68 20.64 -10.14
N LEU A 225 -15.89 21.38 -9.38
CA LEU A 225 -15.86 22.84 -9.38
C LEU A 225 -14.86 23.40 -10.39
N GLY A 226 -13.87 22.61 -10.82
CA GLY A 226 -12.91 22.99 -11.85
C GLY A 226 -11.91 24.02 -11.35
N PHE A 227 -11.31 23.77 -10.19
CA PHE A 227 -10.25 24.62 -9.66
C PHE A 227 -9.20 23.79 -8.91
N LYS A 228 -8.01 24.37 -8.78
CA LYS A 228 -6.99 23.93 -7.84
C LYS A 228 -6.54 25.08 -6.94
N LEU A 229 -5.99 24.75 -5.77
CA LEU A 229 -5.33 25.69 -4.87
C LEU A 229 -4.28 24.96 -4.03
N ARG A 230 -3.31 25.69 -3.50
CA ARG A 230 -2.36 25.18 -2.51
C ARG A 230 -2.96 25.33 -1.12
N LEU A 231 -3.10 24.22 -0.40
CA LEU A 231 -3.60 24.21 0.98
C LEU A 231 -2.57 24.86 1.92
N TYR A 232 -1.35 24.31 1.93
CA TYR A 232 -0.25 24.84 2.72
C TYR A 232 1.09 24.57 2.05
N GLU A 233 2.10 25.37 2.40
CA GLU A 233 3.48 25.20 1.95
C GLU A 233 4.20 24.18 2.84
N ALA A 234 4.88 23.21 2.24
CA ALA A 234 5.68 22.25 2.99
C ALA A 234 6.85 21.75 2.16
N ASP A 235 7.98 21.51 2.82
CA ASP A 235 9.18 20.95 2.21
C ASP A 235 9.10 19.42 2.04
N THR A 236 8.18 18.78 2.78
CA THR A 236 7.91 17.35 2.71
C THR A 236 6.57 17.04 3.40
N LEU A 237 5.98 15.88 3.08
CA LEU A 237 4.87 15.28 3.84
C LEU A 237 5.34 14.29 4.91
N ASN A 238 6.64 14.25 5.20
CA ASN A 238 7.23 13.41 6.25
C ASN A 238 7.67 14.30 7.43
N PRO A 239 6.72 14.81 8.24
CA PRO A 239 7.05 15.63 9.39
C PRO A 239 8.01 14.86 10.31
N ARG A 240 9.03 15.57 10.81
CA ARG A 240 10.12 15.07 11.66
C ARG A 240 10.95 13.96 11.01
N GLY A 241 10.88 13.84 9.68
CA GLY A 241 11.54 12.77 8.93
C GLY A 241 10.86 11.40 9.07
N ILE A 242 9.66 11.34 9.65
CA ILE A 242 8.90 10.10 9.80
C ILE A 242 8.20 9.80 8.48
N PRO A 243 8.50 8.65 7.82
CA PRO A 243 7.87 8.29 6.56
C PRO A 243 6.46 7.75 6.75
N ASN A 244 5.73 7.61 5.64
CA ASN A 244 4.40 6.98 5.57
C ASN A 244 3.34 7.72 6.40
N LEU A 245 3.35 9.06 6.38
CA LEU A 245 2.36 9.91 7.06
C LEU A 245 1.46 10.61 6.04
N GLU A 246 0.95 9.83 5.07
CA GLU A 246 0.17 10.35 3.97
C GLU A 246 -1.16 11.00 4.44
N PRO A 247 -1.61 12.09 3.79
CA PRO A 247 -2.96 12.62 3.97
C PRO A 247 -4.02 11.57 3.67
N ILE A 248 -5.04 11.47 4.54
CA ILE A 248 -6.13 10.50 4.37
C ILE A 248 -7.49 11.19 4.35
N TRP A 249 -8.25 10.96 3.28
CA TRP A 249 -9.62 11.44 3.14
C TRP A 249 -10.57 10.68 4.06
N SER A 250 -11.56 11.39 4.59
CA SER A 250 -12.71 10.75 5.25
C SER A 250 -13.55 9.97 4.22
N PRO A 251 -14.28 8.92 4.64
CA PRO A 251 -15.06 8.08 3.72
C PRO A 251 -16.11 8.85 2.92
N ASP A 252 -16.64 9.93 3.49
CA ASP A 252 -17.61 10.82 2.86
C ASP A 252 -16.99 11.93 1.99
N SER A 253 -15.66 11.92 1.78
CA SER A 253 -14.92 12.88 0.94
C SER A 253 -15.05 14.36 1.35
N SER A 254 -15.47 14.61 2.60
CA SER A 254 -15.71 15.95 3.14
C SER A 254 -14.49 16.52 3.87
N ARG A 255 -13.67 15.65 4.47
CA ARG A 255 -12.54 16.00 5.34
C ARG A 255 -11.28 15.23 4.98
N VAL A 256 -10.14 15.76 5.41
CA VAL A 256 -8.82 15.13 5.28
C VAL A 256 -8.14 15.17 6.65
N ALA A 257 -7.59 14.05 7.10
CA ALA A 257 -6.66 14.04 8.21
C ALA A 257 -5.21 14.12 7.69
N VAL A 258 -4.41 15.02 8.28
CA VAL A 258 -3.02 15.28 7.92
C VAL A 258 -2.18 15.31 9.19
N VAL A 259 -1.01 14.68 9.16
CA VAL A 259 -0.04 14.79 10.25
C VAL A 259 0.88 15.97 9.98
N MET A 260 1.03 16.88 10.95
CA MET A 260 1.88 18.06 10.85
C MET A 260 2.82 18.18 12.05
N GLU A 261 3.96 18.85 11.85
CA GLU A 261 4.87 19.18 12.95
C GLU A 261 4.27 20.29 13.83
N THR A 262 4.26 20.05 15.15
CA THR A 262 3.78 21.01 16.16
C THR A 262 4.81 21.15 17.26
N GLY A 263 5.70 22.14 17.13
CA GLY A 263 6.78 22.33 18.10
C GLY A 263 7.78 21.17 18.08
N TYR A 264 7.70 20.27 19.06
CA TYR A 264 8.68 19.20 19.25
C TYR A 264 8.18 17.79 18.87
N HIS A 265 6.91 17.68 18.50
CA HIS A 265 6.20 16.45 18.18
C HIS A 265 5.36 16.61 16.90
N THR A 266 4.50 15.65 16.62
CA THR A 266 3.56 15.69 15.51
C THR A 266 2.13 15.56 15.99
N ASP A 267 1.25 16.33 15.39
CA ASP A 267 -0.19 16.30 15.66
C ASP A 267 -0.99 15.92 14.42
N ILE A 268 -2.18 15.40 14.66
CA ILE A 268 -3.17 15.14 13.62
C ILE A 268 -4.09 16.34 13.50
N PHE A 269 -4.20 16.86 12.30
CA PHE A 269 -5.11 17.94 11.94
C PHE A 269 -6.18 17.42 10.99
N VAL A 270 -7.39 17.96 11.14
CA VAL A 270 -8.49 17.73 10.22
C VAL A 270 -8.75 19.00 9.42
N ILE A 271 -8.73 18.88 8.09
CA ILE A 271 -9.02 19.94 7.14
C ILE A 271 -10.39 19.64 6.51
N SER A 272 -11.29 20.62 6.50
CA SER A 272 -12.61 20.54 5.86
C SER A 272 -12.73 21.57 4.74
N GLY A 273 -13.54 21.28 3.71
CA GLY A 273 -13.89 22.29 2.69
C GLY A 273 -14.83 23.38 3.22
N ASP A 274 -15.54 23.12 4.31
CA ASP A 274 -16.49 24.04 4.93
C ASP A 274 -15.85 24.96 5.98
N GLU A 275 -14.63 24.62 6.43
CA GLU A 275 -13.92 25.34 7.47
C GLU A 275 -12.65 25.97 6.89
N ILE A 276 -12.41 27.23 7.25
CA ILE A 276 -11.27 28.01 6.70
C ILE A 276 -9.96 27.59 7.38
N GLU A 277 -10.00 27.08 8.62
CA GLU A 277 -8.81 26.73 9.40
C GLU A 277 -8.81 25.23 9.75
N PRO A 278 -7.65 24.53 9.64
CA PRO A 278 -7.51 23.17 10.12
C PRO A 278 -7.73 23.07 11.64
N ILE A 279 -8.41 22.01 12.07
CA ILE A 279 -8.61 21.71 13.50
C ILE A 279 -7.51 20.76 13.94
N ASN A 280 -6.69 21.15 14.93
CA ASN A 280 -5.79 20.22 15.61
C ASN A 280 -6.62 19.31 16.54
N VAL A 281 -6.73 18.03 16.19
CA VAL A 281 -7.61 17.09 16.90
C VAL A 281 -6.88 16.26 17.96
N THR A 282 -5.55 16.34 18.02
CA THR A 282 -4.70 15.73 19.07
C THR A 282 -3.96 16.77 19.89
N ALA A 283 -4.43 18.01 19.89
CA ALA A 283 -3.80 19.11 20.59
C ALA A 283 -3.53 18.80 22.07
N ASP A 284 -2.45 19.39 22.59
CA ASP A 284 -2.08 19.41 24.01
C ASP A 284 -1.67 18.06 24.63
N ASP A 285 -1.51 16.97 23.84
CA ASP A 285 -0.98 15.71 24.38
C ASP A 285 0.56 15.61 24.35
N HIS A 286 1.23 16.54 23.65
CA HIS A 286 2.70 16.71 23.61
C HIS A 286 3.46 15.46 23.12
N SER A 287 2.78 14.59 22.38
CA SER A 287 3.27 13.29 21.93
C SER A 287 3.26 13.17 20.41
N PHE A 288 3.93 12.16 19.86
CA PHE A 288 3.90 11.89 18.42
C PHE A 288 2.64 11.13 18.07
N ASN A 289 1.78 11.76 17.28
CA ASN A 289 0.55 11.18 16.77
C ASN A 289 0.73 10.80 15.29
N LEU A 290 0.68 9.50 15.00
CA LEU A 290 1.08 8.90 13.72
C LEU A 290 -0.08 8.12 13.09
N TRP A 291 -0.05 8.00 11.76
CA TRP A 291 -0.92 7.13 10.97
C TRP A 291 -2.42 7.24 11.29
N PRO A 292 -3.04 8.41 11.08
CA PRO A 292 -4.49 8.55 11.23
C PRO A 292 -5.24 7.63 10.26
N ALA A 293 -6.33 7.03 10.72
CA ALA A 293 -7.23 6.21 9.90
C ALA A 293 -8.69 6.47 10.29
N TRP A 294 -9.52 6.85 9.31
CA TRP A 294 -10.94 7.13 9.53
C TRP A 294 -11.76 5.85 9.74
N SER A 295 -12.67 5.87 10.72
CA SER A 295 -13.71 4.85 10.80
C SER A 295 -14.61 4.90 9.57
N PRO A 296 -15.23 3.78 9.15
CA PRO A 296 -16.10 3.75 7.97
C PRO A 296 -17.27 4.74 8.02
N ASP A 297 -17.79 5.04 9.21
CA ASP A 297 -18.82 6.06 9.45
C ASP A 297 -18.29 7.51 9.50
N GLY A 298 -16.97 7.72 9.45
CA GLY A 298 -16.32 9.03 9.51
C GLY A 298 -16.41 9.73 10.87
N THR A 299 -16.90 9.08 11.92
CA THR A 299 -17.08 9.70 13.25
C THR A 299 -15.85 9.63 14.15
N ARG A 300 -14.90 8.75 13.81
CA ARG A 300 -13.73 8.44 14.63
C ARG A 300 -12.45 8.39 13.81
N LEU A 301 -11.33 8.65 14.48
CA LEU A 301 -9.98 8.44 13.96
C LEU A 301 -9.26 7.42 14.84
N ALA A 302 -8.74 6.35 14.24
CA ALA A 302 -7.72 5.53 14.85
C ALA A 302 -6.34 6.13 14.54
N TYR A 303 -5.39 6.04 15.47
CA TYR A 303 -4.03 6.50 15.26
C TYR A 303 -3.08 5.82 16.24
N VAL A 304 -1.78 5.87 15.96
CA VAL A 304 -0.73 5.37 16.84
C VAL A 304 -0.10 6.55 17.58
N SER A 305 0.05 6.44 18.89
CA SER A 305 0.69 7.48 19.69
C SER A 305 1.66 6.89 20.71
N ASP A 306 2.81 7.53 20.86
CA ASP A 306 3.84 7.14 21.83
C ASP A 306 3.55 7.65 23.25
N ARG A 307 2.43 8.37 23.46
CA ARG A 307 2.10 9.03 24.74
C ARG A 307 2.05 8.13 25.98
N ALA A 308 1.87 6.82 25.79
CA ALA A 308 1.93 5.85 26.87
C ALA A 308 3.37 5.56 27.34
N ASP A 309 4.34 5.69 26.43
CA ASP A 309 5.75 5.44 26.66
C ASP A 309 6.51 6.75 26.92
N CYS A 310 6.09 7.86 26.29
CA CYS A 310 6.64 9.20 26.49
C CYS A 310 5.55 10.26 26.76
N PRO A 311 5.44 10.79 28.00
CA PRO A 311 4.39 11.77 28.35
C PRO A 311 4.55 13.16 27.73
N SER A 312 5.75 13.54 27.29
CA SER A 312 5.99 14.85 26.64
C SER A 312 7.30 14.88 25.86
N TRP A 313 7.27 15.52 24.70
CA TRP A 313 8.46 15.88 23.92
C TRP A 313 8.84 17.36 24.02
N VAL A 314 8.28 18.10 24.98
CA VAL A 314 8.65 19.51 25.22
C VAL A 314 9.85 19.58 26.17
N PRO A 315 11.01 20.14 25.75
CA PRO A 315 12.19 20.24 26.59
C PRO A 315 11.93 21.00 27.89
N GLY A 316 12.26 20.37 29.02
CA GLY A 316 12.14 20.97 30.35
C GLY A 316 10.81 20.70 31.06
N GLU A 317 9.84 20.04 30.41
CA GLU A 317 8.67 19.52 31.09
C GLU A 317 9.00 18.28 31.95
N PRO A 318 8.23 17.99 33.01
CA PRO A 318 8.39 16.76 33.79
C PRO A 318 8.26 15.53 32.88
N GLU A 319 9.15 14.55 33.08
CA GLU A 319 9.13 13.27 32.32
C GLU A 319 9.29 13.44 30.81
N SER A 320 9.80 14.59 30.36
CA SER A 320 10.10 14.84 28.96
C SER A 320 11.16 13.87 28.42
N CYS A 321 10.91 13.30 27.24
CA CYS A 321 11.85 12.42 26.55
C CYS A 321 12.79 13.18 25.61
N SER A 322 12.68 14.51 25.54
CA SER A 322 13.51 15.33 24.67
C SER A 322 14.98 15.27 25.11
N ALA A 323 15.81 14.65 24.29
CA ALA A 323 17.27 14.67 24.41
C ALA A 323 17.91 15.10 23.09
N LEU A 324 19.20 15.48 23.13
CA LEU A 324 19.94 15.92 21.94
C LEU A 324 20.08 14.82 20.88
N ASP A 325 20.05 13.56 21.31
CA ASP A 325 20.18 12.34 20.52
C ASP A 325 18.88 11.52 20.50
N ALA A 326 17.77 12.08 20.99
CA ALA A 326 16.49 11.38 20.96
C ALA A 326 15.95 11.32 19.52
N GLU A 327 15.75 10.11 19.02
CA GLU A 327 15.12 9.88 17.73
C GLU A 327 13.59 9.94 17.87
N PRO A 328 12.86 10.47 16.86
CA PRO A 328 11.41 10.40 16.85
C PRO A 328 10.93 8.95 16.94
N PRO A 329 9.85 8.69 17.71
CA PRO A 329 9.27 7.35 17.79
C PRO A 329 8.70 6.93 16.43
N THR A 330 8.85 5.65 16.12
CA THR A 330 8.28 5.03 14.89
C THR A 330 7.23 3.98 15.23
N SER A 331 6.76 3.98 16.48
CA SER A 331 5.81 3.03 17.05
C SER A 331 5.11 3.64 18.27
N GLY A 332 4.05 3.01 18.76
CA GLY A 332 3.33 3.49 19.94
C GLY A 332 2.16 2.57 20.33
N ARG A 333 1.17 3.08 21.06
CA ARG A 333 -0.10 2.37 21.31
C ARG A 333 -1.17 2.85 20.34
N LEU A 334 -2.13 1.97 20.05
CA LEU A 334 -3.30 2.28 19.26
C LEU A 334 -4.29 3.10 20.10
N TYR A 335 -4.74 4.21 19.55
CA TYR A 335 -5.75 5.08 20.10
C TYR A 335 -6.92 5.26 19.15
N VAL A 336 -8.09 5.55 19.71
CA VAL A 336 -9.27 5.97 18.96
C VAL A 336 -9.79 7.28 19.52
N LEU A 337 -9.84 8.30 18.68
CA LEU A 337 -10.43 9.60 18.93
C LEU A 337 -11.87 9.62 18.40
N ASP A 338 -12.80 10.04 19.26
CA ASP A 338 -14.15 10.42 18.88
C ASP A 338 -14.18 11.90 18.51
N LEU A 339 -14.55 12.22 17.27
CA LEU A 339 -14.46 13.58 16.73
C LEU A 339 -15.59 14.49 17.20
N GLU A 340 -16.71 13.94 17.68
CA GLU A 340 -17.80 14.75 18.23
C GLU A 340 -17.46 15.22 19.65
N THR A 341 -16.88 14.33 20.46
CA THR A 341 -16.58 14.60 21.86
C THR A 341 -15.15 15.10 22.11
N GLY A 342 -14.23 14.88 21.16
CA GLY A 342 -12.81 15.15 21.32
C GLY A 342 -12.11 14.16 22.26
N VAL A 343 -12.78 13.09 22.69
CA VAL A 343 -12.21 12.12 23.64
C VAL A 343 -11.40 11.06 22.90
N SER A 344 -10.12 10.97 23.26
CA SER A 344 -9.23 9.90 22.79
C SER A 344 -9.02 8.84 23.86
N ARG A 345 -9.05 7.56 23.47
CA ARG A 345 -8.87 6.40 24.36
C ARG A 345 -7.88 5.39 23.81
N GLN A 346 -7.07 4.80 24.69
CA GLN A 346 -6.18 3.69 24.33
C GLN A 346 -7.01 2.44 24.00
N VAL A 347 -6.61 1.72 22.97
CA VAL A 347 -7.21 0.46 22.53
C VAL A 347 -6.23 -0.70 22.64
N SER A 348 -4.93 -0.47 22.44
CA SER A 348 -3.91 -1.52 22.58
C SER A 348 -3.03 -1.33 23.81
N GLU A 349 -2.70 -2.45 24.46
CA GLU A 349 -1.59 -2.52 25.44
C GLU A 349 -0.27 -2.90 24.77
N ILE A 350 -0.34 -3.48 23.57
CA ILE A 350 0.82 -3.84 22.76
C ILE A 350 1.29 -2.65 21.93
N GLU A 351 2.58 -2.62 21.68
CA GLU A 351 3.22 -1.68 20.78
C GLU A 351 2.87 -1.99 19.32
N VAL A 352 2.48 -0.96 18.58
CA VAL A 352 2.08 -0.98 17.18
C VAL A 352 3.07 -0.14 16.39
N ASP A 353 3.61 -0.72 15.33
CA ASP A 353 4.65 -0.14 14.48
C ASP A 353 4.27 -0.13 12.99
N ALA A 354 2.96 -0.15 12.72
CA ALA A 354 2.39 -0.04 11.38
C ALA A 354 1.07 0.75 11.40
N PRO A 355 0.66 1.34 10.26
CA PRO A 355 -0.61 2.06 10.15
C PRO A 355 -1.83 1.19 10.51
N PRO A 356 -2.77 1.69 11.32
CA PRO A 356 -4.03 1.01 11.59
C PRO A 356 -4.98 1.09 10.39
N SER A 357 -5.83 0.09 10.22
CA SER A 357 -6.89 0.09 9.20
C SER A 357 -8.20 -0.41 9.78
N TRP A 358 -9.31 0.25 9.43
CA TRP A 358 -10.63 -0.15 9.90
C TRP A 358 -11.25 -1.21 8.99
N ILE A 359 -11.86 -2.23 9.59
CA ILE A 359 -12.67 -3.23 8.89
C ILE A 359 -14.17 -2.94 9.05
N SER A 360 -14.55 -2.43 10.22
CA SER A 360 -15.93 -2.09 10.55
C SER A 360 -15.93 -0.91 11.53
N ASN A 361 -17.09 -0.37 11.88
CA ASN A 361 -17.17 0.72 12.86
C ASN A 361 -16.75 0.32 14.29
N SER A 362 -16.42 -0.95 14.54
CA SER A 362 -15.96 -1.42 15.85
C SER A 362 -14.68 -2.24 15.82
N GLU A 363 -14.10 -2.50 14.65
CA GLU A 363 -12.92 -3.36 14.49
C GLU A 363 -11.82 -2.70 13.68
N ILE A 364 -10.61 -2.73 14.24
CA ILE A 364 -9.38 -2.16 13.66
C ILE A 364 -8.34 -3.28 13.52
N VAL A 365 -7.66 -3.32 12.39
CA VAL A 365 -6.49 -4.16 12.16
C VAL A 365 -5.23 -3.36 12.42
N VAL A 366 -4.28 -3.99 13.09
CA VAL A 366 -2.90 -3.48 13.20
C VAL A 366 -1.91 -4.61 12.96
N THR A 367 -0.75 -4.27 12.41
CA THR A 367 0.40 -5.19 12.33
C THR A 367 1.46 -4.74 13.31
N THR A 368 2.14 -5.69 13.94
CA THR A 368 3.23 -5.43 14.89
C THR A 368 4.49 -6.21 14.55
N GLY A 369 5.66 -5.69 14.90
CA GLY A 369 6.95 -6.39 14.77
C GLY A 369 7.66 -6.16 13.44
N LEU A 370 7.28 -5.10 12.72
CA LEU A 370 7.88 -4.71 11.44
C LEU A 370 9.09 -3.77 11.59
N SER A 371 9.17 -3.03 12.69
CA SER A 371 10.21 -2.02 12.98
C SER A 371 11.59 -2.60 13.31
N ALA A 372 11.65 -3.84 13.83
CA ALA A 372 12.92 -4.50 14.11
C ALA A 372 13.74 -4.69 12.80
N PHE A 373 15.07 -4.53 12.83
CA PHE A 373 15.89 -4.65 11.61
C PHE A 373 16.96 -5.77 11.70
N PRO A 374 16.91 -6.80 10.84
CA PRO A 374 15.77 -7.16 9.97
C PRO A 374 14.62 -7.73 10.81
N PRO A 375 13.35 -7.53 10.42
CA PRO A 375 12.25 -8.12 11.21
C PRO A 375 12.24 -9.64 10.97
N VAL A 376 11.97 -10.41 12.01
CA VAL A 376 11.98 -11.88 11.94
C VAL A 376 10.61 -12.48 12.24
N THR A 377 9.75 -11.73 12.93
CA THR A 377 8.41 -12.12 13.32
C THR A 377 7.49 -10.93 13.24
N SER A 378 6.28 -11.12 12.73
CA SER A 378 5.24 -10.10 12.79
C SER A 378 3.89 -10.73 13.08
N HIS A 379 2.99 -9.94 13.66
CA HIS A 379 1.66 -10.40 14.07
C HIS A 379 0.61 -9.47 13.49
N ILE A 380 -0.47 -10.05 12.99
CA ILE A 380 -1.64 -9.34 12.50
C ILE A 380 -2.70 -9.45 13.59
N TRP A 381 -3.15 -8.31 14.09
CA TRP A 381 -4.10 -8.23 15.19
C TRP A 381 -5.42 -7.67 14.73
N LEU A 382 -6.50 -8.15 15.35
CA LEU A 382 -7.84 -7.57 15.26
C LEU A 382 -8.24 -7.00 16.62
N ALA A 383 -8.41 -5.69 16.66
CA ALA A 383 -8.80 -4.91 17.83
C ALA A 383 -10.29 -4.63 17.78
N ASN A 384 -11.05 -5.10 18.78
CA ASN A 384 -12.44 -4.67 18.93
C ASN A 384 -12.52 -3.52 19.94
N ILE A 385 -12.90 -2.35 19.45
CA ILE A 385 -12.82 -1.12 20.23
C ILE A 385 -13.92 -1.06 21.32
N GLU A 386 -15.01 -1.80 21.20
CA GLU A 386 -16.10 -1.79 22.19
C GLU A 386 -15.76 -2.65 23.40
N SER A 387 -15.23 -3.84 23.15
CA SER A 387 -14.82 -4.79 24.20
C SER A 387 -13.41 -4.54 24.74
N GLY A 388 -12.57 -3.81 24.00
CA GLY A 388 -11.14 -3.63 24.30
C GLY A 388 -10.31 -4.89 24.05
N ILE A 389 -10.87 -5.91 23.39
CA ILE A 389 -10.18 -7.18 23.13
C ILE A 389 -9.33 -7.04 21.86
N MET A 390 -8.03 -7.33 22.01
CA MET A 390 -7.09 -7.52 20.91
C MET A 390 -6.89 -9.02 20.67
N ARG A 391 -7.07 -9.49 19.44
CA ARG A 391 -6.86 -10.89 19.04
C ARG A 391 -5.70 -11.01 18.06
N ASP A 392 -4.74 -11.88 18.33
CA ASP A 392 -3.72 -12.29 17.36
C ASP A 392 -4.33 -13.25 16.33
N VAL A 393 -4.38 -12.84 15.07
CA VAL A 393 -4.93 -13.61 13.94
C VAL A 393 -3.89 -14.59 13.39
N THR A 394 -2.60 -14.27 13.51
CA THR A 394 -1.52 -15.18 13.10
C THR A 394 -1.31 -16.29 14.14
N ALA A 395 -1.97 -16.19 15.30
CA ALA A 395 -1.95 -17.17 16.38
C ALA A 395 -0.53 -17.51 16.86
N GLY A 396 0.36 -16.51 16.89
CA GLY A 396 1.71 -16.66 17.43
C GLY A 396 2.60 -17.63 16.66
N THR A 397 2.45 -17.75 15.34
CA THR A 397 3.27 -18.66 14.49
C THR A 397 4.77 -18.38 14.56
N GLY A 398 5.21 -17.27 15.17
CA GLY A 398 6.63 -16.88 15.26
C GLY A 398 7.24 -16.69 13.87
N SER A 399 6.42 -16.31 12.90
CA SER A 399 6.77 -16.17 11.49
C SER A 399 6.68 -14.70 11.07
N LEU A 400 7.41 -14.34 10.02
CA LEU A 400 7.26 -13.03 9.39
C LEU A 400 6.07 -13.07 8.43
N ASN A 401 4.99 -12.38 8.80
CA ASN A 401 3.73 -12.30 8.07
C ASN A 401 3.61 -10.91 7.39
N LEU A 402 3.46 -10.87 6.07
CA LEU A 402 3.53 -9.64 5.25
C LEU A 402 2.35 -9.56 4.28
N GLY A 403 2.03 -8.33 3.84
CA GLY A 403 1.05 -8.07 2.78
C GLY A 403 -0.35 -8.61 3.12
N ALA A 404 -0.82 -8.35 4.35
CA ALA A 404 -2.13 -8.82 4.79
C ALA A 404 -3.25 -8.12 4.02
N ALA A 405 -4.13 -8.89 3.38
CA ALA A 405 -5.32 -8.41 2.69
C ALA A 405 -6.57 -9.07 3.28
N TRP A 406 -7.48 -8.25 3.78
CA TRP A 406 -8.70 -8.69 4.45
C TRP A 406 -9.86 -8.78 3.47
N ALA A 407 -10.67 -9.82 3.64
CA ALA A 407 -11.94 -9.93 2.92
C ALA A 407 -12.86 -8.75 3.31
N PRO A 408 -13.71 -8.23 2.40
CA PRO A 408 -14.54 -7.05 2.67
C PRO A 408 -15.49 -7.18 3.86
N ASN A 409 -15.87 -8.42 4.20
CA ASN A 409 -16.71 -8.70 5.36
C ASN A 409 -15.94 -8.78 6.69
N GLY A 410 -14.61 -8.63 6.67
CA GLY A 410 -13.75 -8.73 7.85
C GLY A 410 -13.55 -10.13 8.40
N GLY A 411 -14.16 -11.15 7.81
CA GLY A 411 -14.19 -12.51 8.35
C GLY A 411 -12.91 -13.31 8.08
N GLN A 412 -12.11 -12.90 7.09
CA GLN A 412 -10.93 -13.65 6.63
C GLN A 412 -9.80 -12.72 6.22
N VAL A 413 -8.58 -13.21 6.31
CA VAL A 413 -7.36 -12.52 5.88
C VAL A 413 -6.46 -13.49 5.11
N VAL A 414 -5.95 -13.04 3.97
CA VAL A 414 -4.84 -13.67 3.26
C VAL A 414 -3.56 -12.89 3.56
N TYR A 415 -2.44 -13.58 3.76
CA TYR A 415 -1.14 -12.94 3.91
C TYR A 415 -0.02 -13.86 3.44
N HIS A 416 1.15 -13.30 3.19
CA HIS A 416 2.35 -14.04 2.88
C HIS A 416 3.15 -14.32 4.14
N GLN A 417 3.33 -15.60 4.46
CA GLN A 417 4.23 -16.07 5.50
C GLN A 417 5.63 -16.27 4.88
N ALA A 418 6.51 -15.29 5.11
CA ALA A 418 7.87 -15.23 4.56
C ALA A 418 8.86 -16.10 5.35
N THR A 419 8.48 -17.36 5.61
CA THR A 419 9.32 -18.40 6.21
C THR A 419 10.05 -19.21 5.13
N GLU A 420 10.84 -20.21 5.54
CA GLU A 420 11.31 -21.26 4.63
C GLU A 420 10.70 -22.62 5.04
N PRO A 421 9.83 -23.23 4.20
CA PRO A 421 9.30 -22.70 2.94
C PRO A 421 8.39 -21.48 3.16
N ALA A 422 8.30 -20.62 2.13
CA ALA A 422 7.39 -19.48 2.11
C ALA A 422 6.01 -19.94 1.64
N SER A 423 4.95 -19.37 2.22
CA SER A 423 3.58 -19.76 1.90
C SER A 423 2.62 -18.60 1.91
N ILE A 424 1.54 -18.71 1.15
CA ILE A 424 0.37 -17.84 1.22
C ILE A 424 -0.61 -18.51 2.16
N VAL A 425 -1.05 -17.82 3.20
CA VAL A 425 -1.91 -18.38 4.25
C VAL A 425 -3.23 -17.63 4.28
N LEU A 426 -4.33 -18.37 4.32
CA LEU A 426 -5.67 -17.84 4.56
C LEU A 426 -6.13 -18.24 5.95
N ARG A 427 -6.54 -17.26 6.75
CA ARG A 427 -7.10 -17.47 8.09
C ARG A 427 -8.45 -16.78 8.26
N GLN A 428 -9.26 -17.35 9.13
CA GLN A 428 -10.42 -16.65 9.70
C GLN A 428 -9.95 -15.55 10.65
N ALA A 429 -10.76 -14.52 10.84
CA ALA A 429 -10.58 -13.47 11.85
C ALA A 429 -10.50 -14.01 13.29
N SER A 430 -10.98 -15.24 13.51
CA SER A 430 -10.81 -15.97 14.77
C SER A 430 -9.39 -16.48 15.02
N GLY A 431 -8.51 -16.42 14.01
CA GLY A 431 -7.16 -16.98 14.02
C GLY A 431 -7.07 -18.43 13.52
N THR A 432 -8.20 -19.04 13.14
CA THR A 432 -8.22 -20.42 12.60
C THR A 432 -7.73 -20.43 11.15
N GLU A 433 -6.74 -21.28 10.85
CA GLU A 433 -6.27 -21.48 9.48
C GLU A 433 -7.32 -22.20 8.63
N VAL A 434 -7.55 -21.66 7.42
CA VAL A 434 -8.50 -22.20 6.45
C VAL A 434 -7.77 -23.04 5.40
N SER A 435 -6.70 -22.48 4.83
CA SER A 435 -5.93 -23.08 3.74
C SER A 435 -4.57 -22.39 3.62
N SER A 436 -3.61 -23.04 2.96
CA SER A 436 -2.30 -22.45 2.62
C SER A 436 -1.76 -22.99 1.29
N LEU A 437 -0.94 -22.18 0.62
CA LEU A 437 -0.32 -22.49 -0.68
C LEU A 437 1.20 -22.30 -0.59
N GLU A 438 1.97 -23.34 -0.90
CA GLU A 438 3.44 -23.31 -0.99
C GLU A 438 3.96 -23.30 -2.44
N GLU A 439 3.06 -23.52 -3.43
CA GLU A 439 3.43 -23.62 -4.85
C GLU A 439 3.87 -22.28 -5.48
N TYR A 440 3.46 -21.16 -4.87
CA TYR A 440 3.71 -19.80 -5.36
C TYR A 440 4.54 -18.99 -4.34
N PRO A 441 5.83 -19.31 -4.16
CA PRO A 441 6.66 -18.66 -3.15
C PRO A 441 7.05 -17.24 -3.58
N PHE A 442 6.52 -16.24 -2.90
CA PHE A 442 6.95 -14.87 -3.12
C PHE A 442 8.25 -14.58 -2.39
N ARG A 443 9.06 -13.67 -2.92
CA ARG A 443 10.21 -13.15 -2.16
C ARG A 443 9.69 -12.40 -0.95
N ARG A 444 10.52 -12.33 0.10
CA ARG A 444 10.26 -11.47 1.25
C ARG A 444 9.98 -10.04 0.78
N TYR A 445 8.89 -9.43 1.28
CA TYR A 445 8.33 -8.13 0.84
C TYR A 445 7.85 -8.04 -0.61
N GLY A 446 7.78 -9.16 -1.35
CA GLY A 446 7.42 -9.19 -2.76
C GLY A 446 5.98 -9.63 -3.04
N PHE A 447 5.06 -9.52 -2.08
CA PHE A 447 3.69 -10.04 -2.16
C PHE A 447 2.66 -8.95 -1.94
N ALA A 448 1.68 -8.88 -2.83
CA ALA A 448 0.45 -8.12 -2.66
C ALA A 448 -0.76 -9.01 -2.98
N ALA A 449 -1.87 -8.73 -2.30
CA ALA A 449 -3.15 -9.37 -2.54
C ALA A 449 -4.28 -8.37 -2.39
N ASP A 450 -5.38 -8.61 -3.10
CA ASP A 450 -6.61 -7.84 -2.96
C ASP A 450 -7.83 -8.74 -3.15
N TRP A 451 -8.93 -8.40 -2.48
CA TRP A 451 -10.18 -9.15 -2.52
C TRP A 451 -11.20 -8.44 -3.42
N SER A 452 -11.99 -9.23 -4.15
CA SER A 452 -13.17 -8.68 -4.81
C SER A 452 -14.16 -8.16 -3.77
N THR A 453 -14.95 -7.16 -4.13
CA THR A 453 -15.88 -6.47 -3.22
C THR A 453 -16.98 -7.37 -2.67
N ASP A 454 -17.34 -8.43 -3.41
CA ASP A 454 -18.26 -9.49 -2.96
C ASP A 454 -17.59 -10.56 -2.08
N GLY A 455 -16.26 -10.55 -1.97
CA GLY A 455 -15.45 -11.52 -1.24
C GLY A 455 -15.36 -12.90 -1.89
N GLU A 456 -15.81 -13.06 -3.14
CA GLU A 456 -15.79 -14.34 -3.85
C GLU A 456 -14.38 -14.70 -4.36
N TRP A 457 -13.60 -13.68 -4.72
CA TRP A 457 -12.30 -13.78 -5.36
C TRP A 457 -11.21 -13.09 -4.54
N VAL A 458 -10.00 -13.64 -4.63
CA VAL A 458 -8.79 -13.02 -4.13
C VAL A 458 -7.72 -13.11 -5.20
N ALA A 459 -7.18 -11.97 -5.58
CA ALA A 459 -6.07 -11.87 -6.52
C ALA A 459 -4.78 -11.67 -5.72
N PHE A 460 -3.68 -12.29 -6.16
CA PHE A 460 -2.37 -12.04 -5.58
C PHE A 460 -1.28 -12.08 -6.64
N ALA A 461 -0.29 -11.21 -6.47
CA ALA A 461 0.83 -11.04 -7.38
C ALA A 461 2.02 -10.39 -6.66
N GLY A 462 2.98 -9.90 -7.44
CA GLY A 462 4.08 -9.10 -6.91
C GLY A 462 3.63 -7.76 -6.34
N THR A 463 4.57 -6.97 -5.81
CA THR A 463 4.31 -5.62 -5.27
C THR A 463 5.46 -4.68 -5.61
N ASP A 464 5.22 -3.37 -5.58
CA ASP A 464 6.27 -2.33 -5.72
C ASP A 464 7.11 -2.49 -6.99
N ASN A 465 6.44 -2.70 -8.14
CA ASN A 465 7.07 -2.98 -9.44
C ASN A 465 7.93 -4.25 -9.50
N ILE A 466 7.92 -5.09 -8.45
CA ILE A 466 8.52 -6.41 -8.46
C ILE A 466 7.44 -7.38 -8.91
N CYS A 467 7.44 -7.75 -10.19
CA CYS A 467 6.41 -8.59 -10.81
C CYS A 467 7.04 -9.97 -11.14
N PRO A 468 7.04 -10.95 -10.19
CA PRO A 468 7.78 -12.21 -10.35
C PRO A 468 7.02 -13.28 -11.14
N TYR A 469 5.69 -13.27 -11.08
CA TYR A 469 4.78 -14.26 -11.65
C TYR A 469 3.73 -13.57 -12.52
N GLY A 470 2.95 -14.36 -13.28
CA GLY A 470 1.67 -13.87 -13.80
C GLY A 470 0.65 -13.64 -12.69
N LEU A 471 -0.47 -12.99 -13.03
CA LEU A 471 -1.59 -12.77 -12.12
C LEU A 471 -2.17 -14.12 -11.66
N ILE A 472 -2.33 -14.29 -10.34
CA ILE A 472 -2.98 -15.46 -9.75
C ILE A 472 -4.30 -15.01 -9.13
N VAL A 473 -5.38 -15.71 -9.45
CA VAL A 473 -6.71 -15.45 -8.86
C VAL A 473 -7.27 -16.75 -8.29
N ALA A 474 -7.68 -16.70 -7.03
CA ALA A 474 -8.25 -17.81 -6.30
C ALA A 474 -9.64 -17.46 -5.77
N ARG A 475 -10.38 -18.50 -5.38
CA ARG A 475 -11.63 -18.38 -4.62
C ARG A 475 -11.35 -18.00 -3.17
N SER A 476 -12.39 -17.64 -2.43
CA SER A 476 -12.36 -17.33 -1.00
C SER A 476 -11.85 -18.45 -0.08
N ASN A 477 -11.56 -19.65 -0.60
CA ASN A 477 -10.96 -20.77 0.10
C ASN A 477 -9.50 -21.05 -0.34
N LEU A 478 -8.88 -20.12 -1.09
CA LEU A 478 -7.59 -20.28 -1.79
C LEU A 478 -7.54 -21.36 -2.87
N GLU A 479 -8.67 -21.85 -3.37
CA GLU A 479 -8.68 -22.68 -4.58
C GLU A 479 -8.34 -21.81 -5.80
N VAL A 480 -7.16 -22.02 -6.39
CA VAL A 480 -6.70 -21.26 -7.55
C VAL A 480 -7.58 -21.56 -8.76
N PHE A 481 -8.21 -20.51 -9.29
CA PHE A 481 -9.07 -20.58 -10.46
C PHE A 481 -8.33 -20.15 -11.74
N TRP A 482 -7.54 -19.08 -11.64
CA TRP A 482 -6.79 -18.54 -12.75
C TRP A 482 -5.31 -18.46 -12.40
N TYR A 483 -4.50 -19.15 -13.21
CA TYR A 483 -3.06 -18.98 -13.28
C TYR A 483 -2.59 -19.44 -14.65
N GLU A 484 -1.90 -18.56 -15.39
CA GLU A 484 -1.29 -18.93 -16.67
C GLU A 484 0.23 -19.09 -16.49
N PRO A 485 0.76 -20.32 -16.35
CA PRO A 485 2.18 -20.57 -16.06
C PRO A 485 3.12 -20.14 -17.18
N TYR A 486 2.58 -19.91 -18.39
CA TYR A 486 3.30 -19.36 -19.54
C TYR A 486 2.81 -17.97 -19.92
N SER A 487 2.22 -17.24 -18.95
CA SER A 487 1.83 -15.85 -19.15
C SER A 487 2.99 -15.08 -19.74
N THR A 488 2.69 -14.27 -20.75
CA THR A 488 3.68 -13.34 -21.30
C THR A 488 3.72 -12.01 -20.56
N ILE A 489 2.99 -11.92 -19.45
CA ILE A 489 2.84 -10.75 -18.60
C ILE A 489 3.13 -11.19 -17.17
N ASN A 490 4.15 -10.60 -16.55
CA ASN A 490 4.34 -10.69 -15.13
C ASN A 490 3.53 -9.59 -14.44
N ALA A 491 2.79 -9.94 -13.39
CA ALA A 491 1.86 -9.08 -12.68
C ALA A 491 2.38 -8.68 -11.29
N CYS A 492 1.94 -7.51 -10.85
CA CYS A 492 2.19 -6.92 -9.55
C CYS A 492 1.04 -5.96 -9.21
N ASP A 493 0.90 -5.62 -7.94
CA ASP A 493 -0.05 -4.62 -7.42
C ASP A 493 -1.50 -4.86 -7.92
N PRO A 494 -2.08 -6.05 -7.68
CA PRO A 494 -3.44 -6.35 -8.09
C PRO A 494 -4.44 -5.53 -7.27
N SER A 495 -5.49 -5.03 -7.90
CA SER A 495 -6.55 -4.27 -7.23
C SER A 495 -7.91 -4.40 -7.90
N TYR A 496 -8.93 -4.82 -7.15
CA TYR A 496 -10.31 -4.87 -7.61
C TYR A 496 -10.95 -3.49 -7.63
N SER A 497 -11.78 -3.24 -8.63
CA SER A 497 -12.56 -2.01 -8.68
C SER A 497 -13.57 -1.96 -7.53
N PRO A 498 -13.86 -0.76 -6.98
CA PRO A 498 -14.83 -0.61 -5.90
C PRO A 498 -16.22 -1.19 -6.23
N ASP A 499 -16.64 -1.15 -7.50
CA ASP A 499 -17.89 -1.72 -7.97
C ASP A 499 -17.84 -3.25 -8.22
N GLY A 500 -16.67 -3.87 -8.05
CA GLY A 500 -16.41 -5.30 -8.27
C GLY A 500 -16.39 -5.75 -9.73
N SER A 501 -16.54 -4.84 -10.70
CA SER A 501 -16.67 -5.18 -12.12
C SER A 501 -15.33 -5.54 -12.78
N PHE A 502 -14.20 -5.11 -12.22
CA PHE A 502 -12.89 -5.20 -12.84
C PHE A 502 -11.80 -5.58 -11.84
N LEU A 503 -10.74 -6.21 -12.35
CA LEU A 503 -9.47 -6.43 -11.65
C LEU A 503 -8.36 -5.73 -12.42
N ALA A 504 -7.74 -4.71 -11.83
CA ALA A 504 -6.57 -4.05 -12.38
C ALA A 504 -5.28 -4.65 -11.81
N PHE A 505 -4.20 -4.55 -12.56
CA PHE A 505 -2.86 -4.89 -12.07
C PHE A 505 -1.80 -4.19 -12.92
N ALA A 506 -0.64 -3.97 -12.32
CA ALA A 506 0.55 -3.55 -13.04
C ALA A 506 1.19 -4.76 -13.74
N GLY A 507 1.61 -4.59 -14.99
CA GLY A 507 2.14 -5.69 -15.79
C GLY A 507 3.40 -5.34 -16.57
N ILE A 508 4.37 -6.26 -16.58
CA ILE A 508 5.60 -6.19 -17.40
C ILE A 508 5.55 -7.29 -18.46
N GLN A 509 5.69 -6.91 -19.73
CA GLN A 509 5.68 -7.87 -20.83
C GLN A 509 7.03 -8.57 -20.98
N VAL A 510 7.03 -9.90 -20.89
CA VAL A 510 8.26 -10.74 -20.84
C VAL A 510 8.47 -11.56 -22.12
N ARG A 511 8.19 -10.98 -23.31
CA ARG A 511 8.40 -11.66 -24.61
C ARG A 511 9.75 -11.36 -25.23
N SER A 512 10.36 -12.37 -25.86
CA SER A 512 11.57 -12.21 -26.67
C SER A 512 11.36 -11.17 -27.78
N GLY A 513 12.16 -10.09 -27.76
CA GLY A 513 12.10 -8.99 -28.73
C GLY A 513 11.10 -7.87 -28.43
N VAL A 514 10.34 -7.94 -27.33
CA VAL A 514 9.35 -6.91 -26.90
C VAL A 514 9.52 -6.50 -25.43
N ALA A 515 10.44 -7.12 -24.69
CA ALA A 515 10.75 -6.74 -23.31
C ALA A 515 11.44 -5.37 -23.27
N ASP A 516 10.65 -4.29 -23.26
CA ASP A 516 11.12 -2.95 -22.93
C ASP A 516 11.23 -2.75 -21.42
N GLY A 517 10.74 -3.71 -20.62
CA GLY A 517 10.76 -3.67 -19.16
C GLY A 517 9.78 -2.64 -18.59
N ARG A 518 8.89 -2.09 -19.41
CA ARG A 518 7.94 -1.07 -19.00
C ARG A 518 6.80 -1.68 -18.21
N LEU A 519 6.44 -0.99 -17.14
CA LEU A 519 5.23 -1.24 -16.38
C LEU A 519 4.03 -0.64 -17.14
N ASP A 520 2.99 -1.44 -17.36
CA ASP A 520 1.73 -0.99 -17.97
C ASP A 520 0.53 -1.31 -17.06
N LEU A 521 -0.55 -0.54 -17.20
CA LEU A 521 -1.84 -0.86 -16.59
C LEU A 521 -2.55 -1.94 -17.41
N TYR A 522 -2.88 -3.05 -16.77
CA TYR A 522 -3.77 -4.07 -17.31
C TYR A 522 -5.08 -4.10 -16.52
N VAL A 523 -6.17 -4.42 -17.21
CA VAL A 523 -7.46 -4.71 -16.60
C VAL A 523 -7.96 -6.07 -17.08
N ALA A 524 -8.59 -6.80 -16.17
CA ALA A 524 -9.17 -8.11 -16.38
C ALA A 524 -10.61 -8.17 -15.84
N GLN A 525 -11.32 -9.25 -16.18
CA GLN A 525 -12.52 -9.65 -15.46
C GLN A 525 -12.18 -10.00 -14.00
N PRO A 526 -13.15 -9.98 -13.07
CA PRO A 526 -12.88 -10.25 -11.65
C PRO A 526 -12.22 -11.61 -11.38
N ASN A 527 -12.49 -12.61 -12.22
CA ASN A 527 -11.86 -13.92 -12.11
C ASN A 527 -10.44 -14.01 -12.72
N GLY A 528 -9.86 -12.90 -13.19
CA GLY A 528 -8.55 -12.80 -13.83
C GLY A 528 -8.50 -13.05 -15.34
N ALA A 529 -9.62 -13.48 -15.94
CA ALA A 529 -9.69 -13.75 -17.38
C ALA A 529 -9.79 -12.47 -18.22
N VAL A 530 -9.44 -12.57 -19.51
CA VAL A 530 -9.55 -11.48 -20.51
C VAL A 530 -8.79 -10.22 -20.08
N GLN A 531 -7.47 -10.25 -20.28
CA GLN A 531 -6.58 -9.16 -19.88
C GLN A 531 -6.34 -8.19 -21.04
N THR A 532 -6.54 -6.89 -20.80
CA THR A 532 -6.34 -5.81 -21.76
C THR A 532 -5.32 -4.81 -21.24
N ASN A 533 -4.35 -4.42 -22.06
CA ASN A 533 -3.37 -3.38 -21.72
C ASN A 533 -3.92 -1.99 -22.10
N LEU A 534 -4.11 -1.11 -21.12
CA LEU A 534 -4.71 0.21 -21.29
C LEU A 534 -3.69 1.34 -21.50
N THR A 535 -2.39 1.06 -21.32
CA THR A 535 -1.30 2.05 -21.46
C THR A 535 -0.31 1.72 -22.55
N ASN A 536 -0.58 0.68 -23.37
CA ASN A 536 0.27 0.22 -24.46
C ASN A 536 0.68 1.30 -25.47
N THR A 537 -0.05 2.42 -25.55
CA THR A 537 0.18 3.57 -26.44
C THR A 537 0.90 4.74 -25.77
N LEU A 538 1.00 4.78 -24.44
CA LEU A 538 1.82 5.76 -23.73
C LEU A 538 3.29 5.37 -23.81
N ARG A 539 4.19 6.33 -23.62
CA ARG A 539 5.64 6.19 -23.77
C ARG A 539 6.44 6.74 -22.59
N GLY A 540 5.77 7.34 -21.61
CA GLY A 540 6.34 7.67 -20.31
C GLY A 540 6.48 6.46 -19.39
N GLU A 541 7.05 6.72 -18.22
CA GLU A 541 7.00 5.79 -17.10
C GLU A 541 5.60 5.85 -16.48
N ILE A 542 4.91 4.71 -16.47
CA ILE A 542 3.54 4.61 -15.95
C ILE A 542 3.61 4.29 -14.47
N ARG A 543 2.87 5.06 -13.68
CA ARG A 543 2.69 4.81 -12.25
C ARG A 543 1.20 4.70 -11.94
N LEU A 544 0.82 3.62 -11.29
CA LEU A 544 -0.57 3.35 -10.92
C LEU A 544 -0.91 4.10 -9.63
N LEU A 545 -2.05 4.80 -9.61
CA LEU A 545 -2.52 5.52 -8.43
C LEU A 545 -3.75 4.85 -7.77
N GLY A 546 -4.39 3.91 -8.46
CA GLY A 546 -5.54 3.16 -7.95
C GLY A 546 -6.88 3.57 -8.56
N TRP A 547 -7.95 3.00 -8.02
CA TRP A 547 -9.33 3.23 -8.49
C TRP A 547 -9.90 4.57 -8.01
N VAL A 548 -10.77 5.15 -8.84
CA VAL A 548 -11.44 6.44 -8.62
C VAL A 548 -12.91 6.31 -8.98
N GLY A 549 -13.80 6.87 -8.16
CA GLY A 549 -15.25 6.80 -8.34
C GLY A 549 -15.92 5.79 -7.40
N PRO A 550 -17.24 5.71 -7.41
CA PRO A 550 -18.01 5.01 -6.38
C PRO A 550 -17.76 3.50 -6.41
N GLY A 551 -17.79 2.90 -5.21
CA GLY A 551 -17.98 1.47 -4.97
C GLY A 551 -19.40 1.13 -4.54
#